data_AF-A0A821QS68-F1
#
_entry.id   AF-A0A821QS68-F1
#
_cell.length_a   1.000
_cell.length_b   1.000
_cell.length_c   1.000
_cell.angle_alpha   90.00
_cell.angle_beta   90.00
_cell.angle_gamma   90.00
#
_symmetry.space_group_name_H-M   'P 1'
#
loop_
_entity.id
_entity.type
_entity.pdbx_description
1 polymer ?
#
loop_
_entity_poly.entity_id
_entity_poly.type
_entity_poly.pdbx_seq_one_letter_code
_entity_poly.pdbx_strand_id
1 'polypeptide(L)'
;MRVYSEQSEKTNVLVLRSVQRIKNTEKVAFVKRVDIEIPESRIPDALMDTGFNVESVVRLTTKDRNTPTRTIKIISNDSQNRNAFVQTGLKIDSMYFPAEPAMQNKNPVQCYLCLQYNQKAKYCKTKQQVCARCGGNHHVDQCNDLQQNAKCCNCQGDHLATSHDCPKFKEQEKRIQSMINQYASTTTQVTTKAPDPNNAVEFPFLHNGNQRHQDYLHNEIIEEIIQVLTAKMEKIIE
;
A
#
# COMPACT_ATOMS: atom_id res chain seq x y z
N MET A 1 13.83 -37.86 -23.28
CA MET A 1 13.74 -36.41 -23.51
C MET A 1 12.83 -35.81 -22.45
N ARG A 2 13.39 -35.18 -21.41
CA ARG A 2 12.61 -34.47 -20.38
C ARG A 2 12.51 -33.02 -20.83
N VAL A 3 11.30 -32.59 -21.18
CA VAL A 3 10.99 -31.19 -21.49
C VAL A 3 10.40 -30.57 -20.23
N TYR A 4 11.00 -29.46 -19.81
CA TYR A 4 10.70 -28.72 -18.59
C TYR A 4 9.30 -28.10 -18.65
N SER A 5 8.52 -28.24 -17.57
CA SER A 5 7.26 -27.52 -17.36
C SER A 5 7.56 -26.11 -16.85
N GLU A 6 7.22 -25.09 -17.64
CA GLU A 6 7.23 -23.69 -17.23
C GLU A 6 6.22 -23.47 -16.09
N GLN A 7 6.75 -23.25 -14.89
CA GLN A 7 5.97 -22.77 -13.76
C GLN A 7 5.56 -21.33 -14.06
N SER A 8 4.27 -21.11 -14.30
CA SER A 8 3.65 -19.78 -14.31
C SER A 8 3.83 -19.15 -12.93
N GLU A 9 4.89 -18.37 -12.77
CA GLU A 9 5.12 -17.54 -11.60
C GLU A 9 4.00 -16.50 -11.51
N LYS A 10 3.18 -16.61 -10.45
CA LYS A 10 2.40 -15.48 -9.97
C LYS A 10 3.38 -14.36 -9.69
N THR A 11 3.49 -13.41 -10.62
CA THR A 11 4.24 -12.18 -10.43
C THR A 11 3.50 -11.39 -9.34
N ASN A 12 3.86 -11.66 -8.09
CA ASN A 12 3.60 -10.73 -7.00
C ASN A 12 4.29 -9.43 -7.43
N VAL A 13 3.50 -8.47 -7.94
CA VAL A 13 3.99 -7.12 -8.16
C VAL A 13 4.35 -6.59 -6.77
N LEU A 14 5.62 -6.73 -6.42
CA LEU A 14 6.20 -6.21 -5.18
C LEU A 14 6.12 -4.69 -5.26
N VAL A 15 4.98 -4.15 -4.83
CA VAL A 15 4.83 -2.70 -4.65
C VAL A 15 5.76 -2.32 -3.50
N LEU A 16 6.79 -1.55 -3.85
CA LEU A 16 7.70 -0.95 -2.89
C LEU A 16 6.91 -0.30 -1.75
N ARG A 17 7.28 -0.54 -0.50
CA ARG A 17 6.55 0.03 0.65
C ARG A 17 6.54 1.56 0.67
N SER A 18 7.49 2.21 0.00
CA SER A 18 7.50 3.65 -0.30
C SER A 18 6.30 4.10 -1.16
N VAL A 19 5.80 3.19 -2.00
CA VAL A 19 4.71 3.39 -2.96
C VAL A 19 3.37 2.86 -2.41
N GLN A 20 3.33 2.28 -1.19
CA GLN A 20 2.07 1.90 -0.54
C GLN A 20 1.21 3.16 -0.34
N ARG A 21 0.15 3.23 -1.15
CA ARG A 21 -0.63 4.41 -1.52
C ARG A 21 -1.42 5.00 -0.34
N ILE A 22 -1.36 6.33 -0.16
CA ILE A 22 -2.54 7.07 0.30
C ILE A 22 -3.40 7.23 -0.95
N LYS A 23 -4.54 6.54 -1.06
CA LYS A 23 -5.43 6.70 -2.23
C LYS A 23 -5.89 8.16 -2.31
N ASN A 24 -5.98 8.70 -3.52
CA ASN A 24 -6.46 10.04 -3.82
C ASN A 24 -5.76 11.16 -3.03
N THR A 25 -4.42 11.14 -2.93
CA THR A 25 -3.63 12.18 -2.25
C THR A 25 -3.99 13.60 -2.65
N GLU A 26 -4.43 13.80 -3.89
CA GLU A 26 -4.87 15.07 -4.46
C GLU A 26 -6.17 15.60 -3.82
N LYS A 27 -6.95 14.74 -3.18
CA LYS A 27 -8.18 15.08 -2.45
C LYS A 27 -8.00 15.12 -0.94
N VAL A 28 -6.86 14.65 -0.42
CA VAL A 28 -6.63 14.54 1.03
C VAL A 28 -5.81 15.74 1.53
N ALA A 29 -6.22 16.26 2.68
CA ALA A 29 -5.49 17.23 3.48
C ALA A 29 -5.42 16.78 4.95
N PHE A 30 -4.43 17.28 5.68
CA PHE A 30 -4.25 17.07 7.10
C PHE A 30 -4.25 18.39 7.84
N VAL A 31 -4.92 18.44 8.98
CA VAL A 31 -4.87 19.57 9.90
C VAL A 31 -4.25 19.08 11.19
N LYS A 32 -3.14 19.69 11.60
CA LYS A 32 -2.41 19.30 12.80
C LYS A 32 -2.70 20.26 13.95
N ARG A 33 -2.43 19.77 15.17
CA ARG A 33 -2.53 20.53 16.43
C ARG A 33 -3.96 20.93 16.80
N VAL A 34 -4.98 20.28 16.23
CA VAL A 34 -6.38 20.48 16.62
C VAL A 34 -6.60 19.82 17.98
N ASP A 35 -7.12 20.56 18.95
CA ASP A 35 -7.35 20.01 20.30
C ASP A 35 -8.26 18.77 20.24
N ILE A 36 -8.03 17.81 21.13
CA ILE A 36 -8.83 16.58 21.26
C ILE A 36 -10.22 16.91 21.80
N GLU A 37 -10.35 17.99 22.58
CA GLU A 37 -11.64 18.44 23.12
C GLU A 37 -12.61 18.95 22.05
N ILE A 38 -12.10 19.37 20.88
CA ILE A 38 -12.94 19.75 19.75
C ILE A 38 -13.60 18.48 19.17
N PRO A 39 -14.93 18.34 19.27
CA PRO A 39 -15.61 17.13 18.83
C PRO A 39 -15.57 17.03 17.30
N GLU A 40 -15.47 15.80 16.80
CA GLU A 40 -15.37 15.54 15.36
C GLU A 40 -16.61 15.99 14.59
N SER A 41 -17.79 16.00 15.23
CA SER A 41 -19.04 16.51 14.65
C SER A 41 -19.01 18.01 14.35
N ARG A 42 -18.26 18.81 15.11
CA ARG A 42 -18.18 20.26 14.92
C ARG A 42 -17.33 20.65 13.71
N ILE A 43 -16.41 19.79 13.31
CA ILE A 43 -15.44 20.06 12.23
C ILE A 43 -16.13 20.16 10.85
N PRO A 44 -17.02 19.22 10.45
CA PRO A 44 -17.81 19.37 9.22
C PRO A 44 -18.60 20.68 9.17
N ASP A 45 -19.27 21.06 10.26
CA ASP A 45 -20.05 22.30 10.32
C ASP A 45 -19.15 23.53 10.06
N ALA A 46 -18.00 23.60 10.74
CA ALA A 46 -17.04 24.69 10.57
C ALA A 46 -16.46 24.77 9.14
N LEU A 47 -16.29 23.61 8.48
CA LEU A 47 -15.89 23.54 7.07
C LEU A 47 -17.00 24.04 6.15
N MET A 48 -18.25 23.66 6.41
CA MET A 48 -19.41 24.15 5.65
C MET A 48 -19.59 25.66 5.80
N ASP A 49 -19.46 26.20 7.01
CA ASP A 49 -19.55 27.65 7.31
C ASP A 49 -18.53 28.48 6.52
N THR A 50 -17.38 27.86 6.19
CA THR A 50 -16.30 28.48 5.43
C THR A 50 -16.34 28.16 3.93
N GLY A 51 -17.38 27.44 3.47
CA GLY A 51 -17.61 27.11 2.07
C GLY A 51 -16.93 25.84 1.56
N PHE A 52 -16.40 25.00 2.45
CA PHE A 52 -15.75 23.73 2.09
C PHE A 52 -16.69 22.55 2.28
N ASN A 53 -17.14 21.95 1.17
CA ASN A 53 -17.89 20.70 1.20
C ASN A 53 -16.94 19.49 1.13
N VAL A 54 -16.90 18.65 2.15
CA VAL A 54 -15.93 17.54 2.27
C VAL A 54 -16.63 16.18 2.26
N GLU A 55 -15.96 15.16 1.71
CA GLU A 55 -16.46 13.78 1.65
C GLU A 55 -16.36 13.10 3.01
N SER A 56 -15.25 13.30 3.72
CA SER A 56 -15.09 12.79 5.08
C SER A 56 -14.10 13.58 5.91
N VAL A 57 -14.35 13.58 7.21
CA VAL A 57 -13.46 14.07 8.25
C VAL A 57 -13.15 12.88 9.15
N VAL A 58 -11.87 12.64 9.44
CA VAL A 58 -11.41 11.54 10.29
C VAL A 58 -10.33 12.03 11.23
N ARG A 59 -10.58 12.02 12.55
CA ARG A 59 -9.51 12.22 13.55
C ARG A 59 -8.59 11.00 13.55
N LEU A 60 -7.29 11.22 13.34
CA LEU A 60 -6.30 10.13 13.35
C LEU A 60 -6.09 9.64 14.79
N THR A 61 -5.95 8.34 14.95
CA THR A 61 -5.63 7.69 16.21
C THR A 61 -4.18 7.21 16.23
N THR A 62 -3.66 6.91 17.43
CA THR A 62 -2.39 6.22 17.61
C THR A 62 -2.38 4.83 16.97
N LYS A 63 -1.21 4.20 16.90
CA LYS A 63 -1.01 2.90 16.22
C LYS A 63 -1.82 1.76 16.85
N ASP A 64 -2.01 1.82 18.15
CA ASP A 64 -2.88 0.96 18.97
C ASP A 64 -4.38 1.25 18.77
N ARG A 65 -4.72 2.32 18.03
CA ARG A 65 -6.08 2.76 17.69
C ARG A 65 -6.96 3.18 18.88
N ASN A 66 -6.41 3.28 20.08
CA ASN A 66 -7.18 3.62 21.27
C ASN A 66 -7.14 5.11 21.61
N THR A 67 -6.07 5.81 21.22
CA THR A 67 -5.89 7.21 21.62
C THR A 67 -6.07 8.15 20.43
N PRO A 68 -7.03 9.10 20.46
CA PRO A 68 -7.15 10.12 19.43
C PRO A 68 -5.94 11.05 19.45
N THR A 69 -5.49 11.45 18.27
CA THR A 69 -4.39 12.41 18.12
C THR A 69 -4.94 13.81 17.82
N ARG A 70 -4.04 14.79 17.87
CA ARG A 70 -4.32 16.18 17.44
C ARG A 70 -4.22 16.37 15.92
N THR A 71 -4.40 15.30 15.13
CA THR A 71 -4.33 15.36 13.67
C THR A 71 -5.65 14.92 13.07
N ILE A 72 -6.22 15.75 12.21
CA ILE A 72 -7.44 15.48 11.46
C ILE A 72 -7.04 15.21 10.01
N LYS A 73 -7.62 14.17 9.43
CA LYS A 73 -7.58 13.89 8.00
C LYS A 73 -8.89 14.37 7.38
N ILE A 74 -8.80 15.15 6.32
CA ILE A 74 -9.93 15.64 5.55
C ILE A 74 -9.82 15.08 4.15
N ILE A 75 -10.90 14.50 3.65
CA ILE A 75 -11.04 14.05 2.26
C ILE A 75 -12.04 14.98 1.59
N SER A 76 -11.58 15.74 0.60
CA SER A 76 -12.41 16.63 -0.22
C SER A 76 -13.04 15.86 -1.38
N ASN A 77 -14.16 16.39 -1.92
CA ASN A 77 -14.81 15.79 -3.09
C ASN A 77 -13.91 15.82 -4.34
N ASP A 78 -13.11 16.88 -4.49
CA ASP A 78 -12.22 17.12 -5.62
C ASP A 78 -10.93 17.83 -5.20
N SER A 79 -9.97 17.91 -6.12
CA SER A 79 -8.64 18.47 -5.87
C SER A 79 -8.62 20.00 -5.81
N GLN A 80 -9.56 20.70 -6.47
CA GLN A 80 -9.63 22.16 -6.43
C GLN A 80 -10.09 22.61 -5.05
N ASN A 81 -11.15 21.99 -4.54
CA ASN A 81 -11.66 22.22 -3.20
C ASN A 81 -10.59 21.91 -2.13
N ARG A 82 -9.87 20.79 -2.28
CA ARG A 82 -8.71 20.48 -1.42
C ARG A 82 -7.65 21.59 -1.48
N ASN A 83 -7.27 22.04 -2.67
CA ASN A 83 -6.23 23.06 -2.82
C ASN A 83 -6.64 24.40 -2.22
N ALA A 84 -7.91 24.80 -2.40
CA ALA A 84 -8.48 25.99 -1.76
C ALA A 84 -8.48 25.87 -0.23
N PHE A 85 -8.83 24.68 0.29
CA PHE A 85 -8.79 24.41 1.73
C PHE A 85 -7.36 24.48 2.30
N VAL A 86 -6.38 23.93 1.59
CA VAL A 86 -4.96 24.01 1.99
C VAL A 86 -4.46 25.45 2.07
N GLN A 87 -4.92 26.33 1.18
CA GLN A 87 -4.55 27.76 1.20
C GLN A 87 -5.19 28.52 2.37
N THR A 88 -6.38 28.11 2.79
CA THR A 88 -7.22 28.87 3.72
C THR A 88 -7.23 28.32 5.15
N GLY A 89 -6.96 27.03 5.34
CA GLY A 89 -6.91 26.33 6.63
C GLY A 89 -8.27 26.08 7.28
N LEU A 90 -8.24 25.36 8.41
CA LEU A 90 -9.42 25.11 9.24
C LEU A 90 -9.62 26.29 10.20
N LYS A 91 -10.83 26.87 10.18
CA LYS A 91 -11.27 27.91 11.12
C LYS A 91 -12.42 27.35 11.93
N ILE A 92 -12.29 27.29 13.25
CA ILE A 92 -13.28 26.67 14.14
C ILE A 92 -13.24 27.37 15.49
N ASP A 93 -14.40 27.79 16.00
CA ASP A 93 -14.56 28.41 17.33
C ASP A 93 -13.52 29.51 17.63
N SER A 94 -13.31 30.40 16.67
CA SER A 94 -12.29 31.50 16.69
C SER A 94 -10.83 31.06 16.69
N MET A 95 -10.56 29.76 16.53
CA MET A 95 -9.23 29.20 16.32
C MET A 95 -8.93 29.00 14.85
N TYR A 96 -7.64 29.01 14.52
CA TYR A 96 -7.13 28.77 13.18
C TYR A 96 -6.07 27.66 13.20
N PHE A 97 -6.21 26.70 12.28
CA PHE A 97 -5.27 25.62 12.10
C PHE A 97 -4.85 25.51 10.63
N PRO A 98 -3.55 25.53 10.32
CA PRO A 98 -3.07 25.38 8.95
C PRO A 98 -3.35 23.96 8.44
N ALA A 99 -3.76 23.88 7.18
CA ALA A 99 -3.96 22.63 6.48
C ALA A 99 -2.75 22.30 5.61
N GLU A 100 -2.34 21.04 5.61
CA GLU A 100 -1.24 20.52 4.81
C GLU A 100 -1.79 19.52 3.78
N PRO A 101 -1.40 19.58 2.50
CA PRO A 101 -1.82 18.59 1.52
C PRO A 101 -1.22 17.21 1.86
N ALA A 102 -1.97 16.14 1.63
CA ALA A 102 -1.37 14.81 1.66
C ALA A 102 -0.36 14.67 0.53
N MET A 103 0.87 14.31 0.88
CA MET A 103 1.96 14.12 -0.08
C MET A 103 2.30 12.64 -0.20
N GLN A 104 2.35 12.14 -1.43
CA GLN A 104 2.94 10.83 -1.70
C GLN A 104 4.45 10.91 -1.42
N ASN A 105 4.98 9.94 -0.70
CA ASN A 105 6.43 9.87 -0.47
C ASN A 105 7.13 9.52 -1.79
N LYS A 106 7.96 10.46 -2.28
CA LYS A 106 8.75 10.31 -3.50
C LYS A 106 10.15 9.76 -3.21
N ASN A 107 10.59 9.85 -1.96
CA ASN A 107 11.94 9.46 -1.59
C ASN A 107 12.05 7.95 -1.39
N PRO A 108 13.12 7.31 -1.92
CA PRO A 108 13.47 5.96 -1.57
C PRO A 108 13.59 5.76 -0.07
N VAL A 109 12.89 4.76 0.46
CA VAL A 109 13.08 4.35 1.84
C VAL A 109 14.46 3.72 1.96
N GLN A 110 15.33 4.27 2.79
CA GLN A 110 16.63 3.69 3.12
C GLN A 110 16.58 3.06 4.52
N CYS A 111 17.07 1.83 4.63
CA CYS A 111 17.15 1.14 5.91
C CYS A 111 18.27 1.75 6.77
N TYR A 112 17.97 2.25 7.96
CA TYR A 112 19.01 2.79 8.84
C TYR A 112 19.93 1.71 9.44
N LEU A 113 19.58 0.42 9.36
CA LEU A 113 20.44 -0.67 9.82
C LEU A 113 21.45 -1.11 8.76
N CYS A 114 21.00 -1.41 7.53
CA CYS A 114 21.87 -1.97 6.50
C CYS A 114 22.17 -1.00 5.35
N LEU A 115 21.60 0.20 5.39
CA LEU A 115 21.74 1.28 4.40
C LEU A 115 21.27 0.97 2.97
N GLN A 116 20.68 -0.20 2.76
CA GLN A 116 20.04 -0.58 1.50
C GLN A 116 18.70 0.12 1.32
N TYR A 117 18.36 0.39 0.06
CA TYR A 117 17.08 0.99 -0.30
C TYR A 117 15.93 -0.01 -0.28
N ASN A 118 14.71 0.50 -0.28
CA ASN A 118 13.46 -0.24 -0.43
C ASN A 118 13.09 -1.19 0.71
N GLN A 119 13.72 -1.04 1.88
CA GLN A 119 13.38 -1.79 3.08
C GLN A 119 13.45 -0.93 4.34
N LYS A 120 12.50 -1.13 5.25
CA LYS A 120 12.50 -0.49 6.58
C LYS A 120 13.28 -1.36 7.55
N ALA A 121 14.00 -0.73 8.48
CA ALA A 121 14.77 -1.44 9.51
C ALA A 121 13.96 -2.45 10.32
N LYS A 122 12.68 -2.17 10.60
CA LYS A 122 11.75 -3.10 11.27
C LYS A 122 11.69 -4.49 10.58
N TYR A 123 11.89 -4.55 9.27
CA TYR A 123 11.85 -5.78 8.48
C TYR A 123 13.25 -6.23 8.03
N CYS A 124 14.29 -5.56 8.51
CA CYS A 124 15.65 -5.87 8.16
C CYS A 124 16.14 -7.07 8.98
N LYS A 125 16.85 -7.99 8.32
CA LYS A 125 17.46 -9.16 8.97
C LYS A 125 18.85 -8.85 9.53
N THR A 126 19.42 -7.70 9.20
CA THR A 126 20.74 -7.27 9.67
C THR A 126 20.68 -7.00 11.18
N LYS A 127 21.57 -7.64 11.93
CA LYS A 127 21.64 -7.52 13.40
C LYS A 127 22.45 -6.32 13.87
N GLN A 128 23.49 -5.95 13.12
CA GLN A 128 24.40 -4.86 13.45
C GLN A 128 24.26 -3.72 12.44
N GLN A 129 24.34 -2.49 12.90
CA GLN A 129 24.26 -1.34 12.01
C GLN A 129 25.49 -1.25 11.11
N VAL A 130 25.24 -0.97 9.84
CA VAL A 130 26.24 -0.64 8.84
C VAL A 130 26.53 0.85 8.93
N CYS A 131 27.81 1.20 9.00
CA CYS A 131 28.28 2.57 9.09
C CYS A 131 28.05 3.29 7.76
N ALA A 132 27.37 4.44 7.79
CA ALA A 132 27.11 5.24 6.60
C ALA A 132 28.36 5.91 6.02
N ARG A 133 29.45 5.96 6.79
CA ARG A 133 30.73 6.55 6.37
C ARG A 133 31.62 5.55 5.65
N CYS A 134 31.82 4.35 6.18
CA CYS A 134 32.77 3.39 5.61
C CYS A 134 32.17 2.02 5.24
N GLY A 135 30.89 1.77 5.54
CA GLY A 135 30.25 0.48 5.28
C GLY A 135 30.61 -0.64 6.26
N GLY A 136 31.39 -0.36 7.30
CA GLY A 136 31.72 -1.32 8.36
C GLY A 136 30.55 -1.63 9.28
N ASN A 137 30.62 -2.73 10.03
CA ASN A 137 29.59 -3.12 10.99
C ASN A 137 29.79 -2.38 12.32
N HIS A 138 29.38 -1.12 12.42
CA HIS A 138 29.37 -0.31 13.64
C HIS A 138 28.46 0.91 13.47
N HIS A 139 28.12 1.56 14.60
CA HIS A 139 27.41 2.84 14.55
C HIS A 139 28.31 3.93 13.95
N VAL A 140 27.78 4.87 13.17
CA VAL A 140 28.60 5.91 12.52
C VAL A 140 29.42 6.75 13.51
N ASP A 141 28.94 6.90 14.74
CA ASP A 141 29.63 7.63 15.82
C ASP A 141 30.87 6.88 16.36
N GLN A 142 30.98 5.58 16.10
CA GLN A 142 32.12 4.74 16.47
C GLN A 142 33.10 4.57 15.29
N CYS A 143 32.90 5.31 14.21
CA CYS A 143 33.71 5.19 13.00
C CYS A 143 35.04 5.93 13.15
N ASN A 144 36.13 5.20 13.04
CA ASN A 144 37.49 5.75 13.06
C ASN A 144 37.89 6.39 11.73
N ASP A 145 37.13 6.19 10.65
CA ASP A 145 37.41 6.81 9.36
C ASP A 145 37.03 8.29 9.37
N LEU A 146 37.88 9.11 8.75
CA LEU A 146 37.61 10.53 8.54
C LEU A 146 36.48 10.71 7.52
N GLN A 147 35.71 11.79 7.67
CA GLN A 147 34.59 12.09 6.77
C GLN A 147 35.01 12.25 5.31
N GLN A 148 36.24 12.74 5.06
CA GLN A 148 36.81 12.85 3.71
C GLN A 148 37.09 11.50 3.03
N ASN A 149 37.15 10.41 3.81
CA ASN A 149 37.35 9.05 3.31
C ASN A 149 36.02 8.29 3.23
N ALA A 150 34.89 9.01 3.18
CA ALA A 150 33.59 8.39 3.12
C ALA A 150 33.46 7.55 1.84
N LYS A 151 33.08 6.28 2.01
CA LYS A 151 32.84 5.34 0.93
C LYS A 151 31.42 4.80 1.03
N CYS A 152 30.62 5.08 0.02
CA CYS A 152 29.23 4.66 -0.02
C CYS A 152 29.13 3.13 -0.15
N CYS A 153 28.47 2.46 0.79
CA CYS A 153 28.26 1.01 0.71
C CYS A 153 27.37 0.57 -0.47
N ASN A 154 26.59 1.49 -1.06
CA ASN A 154 25.64 1.18 -2.13
C ASN A 154 26.23 1.32 -3.54
N CYS A 155 27.09 2.31 -3.77
CA CYS A 155 27.70 2.57 -5.09
C CYS A 155 29.23 2.61 -5.08
N GLN A 156 29.86 2.46 -3.91
CA GLN A 156 31.31 2.49 -3.70
C GLN A 156 31.99 3.82 -4.05
N GLY A 157 31.24 4.91 -4.19
CA GLY A 157 31.76 6.25 -4.47
C GLY A 157 32.13 7.05 -3.21
N ASP A 158 32.83 8.17 -3.42
CA ASP A 158 33.44 9.00 -2.37
C ASP A 158 32.43 9.96 -1.70
N HIS A 159 31.42 9.38 -1.07
CA HIS A 159 30.41 10.11 -0.31
C HIS A 159 29.77 9.20 0.74
N LEU A 160 29.07 9.79 1.71
CA LEU A 160 28.27 9.03 2.67
C LEU A 160 27.21 8.19 1.96
N ALA A 161 26.90 7.01 2.49
CA ALA A 161 25.87 6.12 1.95
C ALA A 161 24.45 6.71 1.95
N THR A 162 24.24 7.79 2.72
CA THR A 162 22.98 8.56 2.83
C THR A 162 22.94 9.78 1.90
N SER A 163 23.97 10.00 1.09
CA SER A 163 24.01 11.15 0.17
C SER A 163 22.95 11.02 -0.93
N HIS A 164 22.21 12.10 -1.16
CA HIS A 164 21.27 12.23 -2.29
C HIS A 164 21.98 12.29 -3.65
N ASP A 165 23.28 12.57 -3.67
CA ASP A 165 24.07 12.55 -4.89
C ASP A 165 24.47 11.14 -5.34
N CYS A 166 24.22 10.14 -4.50
CA CYS A 166 24.49 8.74 -4.80
C CYS A 166 23.78 8.31 -6.11
N PRO A 167 24.49 7.75 -7.11
CA PRO A 167 23.88 7.24 -8.32
C PRO A 167 22.79 6.20 -8.05
N LYS A 168 22.98 5.35 -7.02
CA LYS A 168 21.98 4.36 -6.59
C LYS A 168 20.75 5.01 -5.94
N PHE A 169 20.92 6.12 -5.22
CA PHE A 169 19.78 6.89 -4.72
C PHE A 169 18.95 7.44 -5.88
N LYS A 170 19.59 8.14 -6.82
CA LYS A 170 18.94 8.73 -8.00
C LYS A 170 18.25 7.68 -8.87
N GLU A 171 18.83 6.49 -9.00
CA GLU A 171 18.20 5.34 -9.67
C GLU A 171 16.89 4.92 -8.98
N GLN A 172 16.91 4.76 -7.65
CA GLN A 172 15.70 4.38 -6.91
C GLN A 172 14.65 5.48 -6.91
N GLU A 173 15.05 6.75 -6.85
CA GLU A 173 14.15 7.90 -6.91
C GLU A 173 13.41 7.94 -8.25
N LYS A 174 14.13 7.79 -9.37
CA LYS A 174 13.52 7.68 -10.70
C LYS A 174 12.54 6.51 -10.77
N ARG A 175 12.92 5.34 -10.23
CA ARG A 175 12.05 4.16 -10.22
C ARG A 175 10.74 4.43 -9.45
N ILE A 176 10.82 5.07 -8.29
CA ILE A 176 9.63 5.43 -7.51
C ILE A 176 8.78 6.45 -8.26
N GLN A 177 9.38 7.46 -8.86
CA GLN A 177 8.65 8.48 -9.63
C GLN A 177 7.94 7.86 -10.84
N SER A 178 8.58 6.94 -11.57
CA SER A 178 7.95 6.19 -12.67
C SER A 178 6.76 5.38 -12.19
N MET A 179 6.88 4.68 -11.05
CA MET A 179 5.75 3.95 -10.48
C MET A 179 4.60 4.89 -10.11
N ILE A 180 4.89 6.02 -9.45
CA ILE A 180 3.87 7.02 -9.09
C ILE A 180 3.11 7.51 -10.33
N ASN A 181 3.84 7.82 -11.40
CA ASN A 181 3.24 8.31 -12.66
C ASN A 181 2.36 7.24 -13.32
N GLN A 182 2.81 5.98 -13.36
CA GLN A 182 2.02 4.86 -13.90
C GLN A 182 0.71 4.66 -13.13
N TYR A 183 0.75 4.70 -11.80
CA TYR A 183 -0.48 4.56 -10.99
C TYR A 183 -1.44 5.75 -11.13
N ALA A 184 -0.92 6.96 -11.36
CA ALA A 184 -1.74 8.13 -11.63
C ALA A 184 -2.52 7.97 -12.95
N SER A 185 -1.85 7.51 -14.02
CA SER A 185 -2.50 7.30 -15.33
C SER A 185 -3.49 6.11 -15.34
N THR A 186 -3.23 5.02 -14.61
CA THR A 186 -4.21 3.91 -14.48
C THR A 186 -5.49 4.34 -13.74
N THR A 187 -5.41 5.29 -12.80
CA THR A 187 -6.61 5.80 -12.08
C THR A 187 -7.50 6.65 -12.99
N THR A 188 -6.93 7.35 -13.98
CA THR A 188 -7.68 8.14 -14.97
C THR A 188 -8.33 7.26 -16.04
N GLN A 189 -7.82 6.06 -16.29
CA GLN A 189 -8.36 5.10 -17.26
C GLN A 189 -9.32 4.06 -16.66
N VAL A 190 -9.88 4.31 -15.46
CA VAL A 190 -11.08 3.56 -15.05
C VAL A 190 -12.21 3.97 -15.99
N THR A 191 -12.37 3.21 -17.06
CA THR A 191 -13.50 3.28 -17.97
C THR A 191 -14.78 3.27 -17.13
N THR A 192 -15.64 4.26 -17.33
CA THR A 192 -16.95 4.40 -16.66
C THR A 192 -17.94 3.29 -17.05
N LYS A 193 -17.49 2.27 -17.77
CA LYS A 193 -18.27 1.08 -18.11
C LYS A 193 -17.74 -0.08 -17.29
N ALA A 194 -18.62 -0.66 -16.48
CA ALA A 194 -18.34 -1.94 -15.84
C ALA A 194 -17.85 -2.93 -16.92
N PRO A 195 -16.75 -3.67 -16.67
CA PRO A 195 -16.33 -4.75 -17.55
C PRO A 195 -17.51 -5.71 -17.78
N ASP A 196 -17.70 -6.15 -19.02
CA ASP A 196 -18.74 -7.13 -19.34
C ASP A 196 -18.44 -8.43 -18.58
N PRO A 197 -19.33 -8.89 -17.67
CA PRO A 197 -19.10 -10.12 -16.92
C PRO A 197 -18.97 -11.38 -17.79
N ASN A 198 -19.30 -11.30 -19.08
CA ASN A 198 -19.16 -12.38 -20.06
C ASN A 198 -17.90 -12.27 -20.92
N ASN A 199 -17.04 -11.26 -20.72
CA ASN A 199 -15.81 -11.11 -21.48
C ASN A 199 -14.76 -12.13 -21.03
N ALA A 200 -14.69 -13.27 -21.73
CA ALA A 200 -13.76 -14.36 -21.46
C ALA A 200 -12.27 -13.99 -21.59
N VAL A 201 -11.95 -12.81 -22.17
CA VAL A 201 -10.59 -12.28 -22.25
C VAL A 201 -10.18 -11.57 -20.96
N GLU A 202 -11.11 -10.85 -20.31
CA GLU A 202 -10.88 -10.15 -19.04
C GLU A 202 -11.14 -11.04 -17.82
N PHE A 203 -12.08 -11.97 -17.93
CA PHE A 203 -12.44 -12.95 -16.90
C PHE A 203 -12.41 -14.36 -17.50
N PRO A 204 -11.22 -14.95 -17.72
CA PRO A 204 -11.13 -16.33 -18.15
C PRO A 204 -11.79 -17.24 -17.12
N PHE A 205 -12.58 -18.20 -17.60
CA PHE A 205 -13.28 -19.16 -16.75
C PHE A 205 -12.29 -19.82 -15.79
N LEU A 206 -12.52 -19.62 -14.49
CA LEU A 206 -11.76 -20.32 -13.48
C LEU A 206 -11.95 -21.81 -13.70
N HIS A 207 -10.85 -22.53 -13.90
CA HIS A 207 -10.88 -23.98 -14.03
C HIS A 207 -11.61 -24.54 -12.81
N ASN A 208 -12.73 -25.21 -13.06
CA ASN A 208 -13.68 -25.61 -12.04
C ASN A 208 -13.08 -26.77 -11.23
N GLY A 209 -12.25 -26.46 -10.23
CA GLY A 209 -11.56 -27.43 -9.38
C GLY A 209 -12.50 -28.33 -8.57
N ASN A 210 -13.81 -28.09 -8.61
CA ASN A 210 -14.84 -28.86 -7.93
C ASN A 210 -15.43 -30.02 -8.75
N GLN A 211 -15.13 -30.16 -10.05
CA GLN A 211 -15.70 -31.27 -10.84
C GLN A 211 -15.27 -32.64 -10.27
N ARG A 212 -14.00 -32.80 -9.86
CA ARG A 212 -13.51 -34.08 -9.33
C ARG A 212 -14.14 -34.50 -7.99
N HIS A 213 -14.58 -33.56 -7.17
CA HIS A 213 -15.18 -33.88 -5.87
C HIS A 213 -16.70 -34.10 -5.96
N GLN A 214 -17.38 -33.50 -6.95
CA GLN A 214 -18.78 -33.78 -7.23
C GLN A 214 -18.96 -35.14 -7.90
N ASP A 215 -18.08 -35.54 -8.82
CA ASP A 215 -18.20 -36.82 -9.51
C ASP A 215 -17.97 -38.04 -8.59
N TYR A 216 -17.11 -37.92 -7.57
CA TYR A 216 -16.85 -39.02 -6.61
C TYR A 216 -18.00 -39.27 -5.64
N LEU A 217 -18.58 -38.21 -5.06
CA LEU A 217 -19.71 -38.33 -4.13
C LEU A 217 -21.00 -38.76 -4.83
N HIS A 218 -21.21 -38.35 -6.09
CA HIS A 218 -22.42 -38.71 -6.84
C HIS A 218 -22.38 -40.18 -7.29
N ASN A 219 -21.22 -40.70 -7.70
CA ASN A 219 -21.11 -42.07 -8.18
C ASN A 219 -21.26 -43.12 -7.06
N GLU A 220 -20.71 -42.88 -5.86
CA GLU A 220 -20.91 -43.81 -4.73
C GLU A 220 -22.38 -43.87 -4.28
N ILE A 221 -23.05 -42.72 -4.22
CA ILE A 221 -24.46 -42.66 -3.82
C ILE A 221 -25.37 -43.32 -4.88
N ILE A 222 -25.07 -43.15 -6.17
CA ILE A 222 -25.85 -43.79 -7.24
C ILE A 222 -25.68 -45.31 -7.22
N GLU A 223 -24.48 -45.82 -7.00
CA GLU A 223 -24.23 -47.28 -6.89
C GLU A 223 -24.98 -47.90 -5.70
N GLU A 224 -24.98 -47.24 -4.53
CA GLU A 224 -25.76 -47.71 -3.38
C GLU A 224 -27.27 -47.71 -3.65
N ILE A 225 -27.78 -46.67 -4.32
CA ILE A 225 -29.20 -46.60 -4.68
C ILE A 225 -29.57 -47.70 -5.68
N ILE A 226 -28.73 -47.95 -6.69
CA ILE A 226 -28.97 -49.01 -7.69
C ILE A 226 -28.96 -50.38 -7.01
N GLN A 227 -28.00 -50.69 -6.13
CA GLN A 227 -27.99 -51.97 -5.40
C GLN A 227 -29.26 -52.19 -4.56
N VAL A 228 -29.71 -51.17 -3.84
CA VAL A 228 -30.92 -51.25 -3.01
C VAL A 228 -32.18 -51.44 -3.86
N LEU A 229 -32.28 -50.76 -5.00
CA LEU A 229 -33.41 -50.91 -5.93
C LEU A 229 -33.41 -52.29 -6.60
N THR A 230 -32.25 -52.80 -6.99
CA THR A 230 -32.12 -54.10 -7.67
C THR A 230 -32.48 -55.25 -6.71
N ALA A 231 -31.98 -55.21 -5.47
CA ALA A 231 -32.33 -56.18 -4.43
C ALA A 231 -33.83 -56.14 -4.03
N LYS A 232 -34.46 -54.96 -4.12
CA LYS A 232 -35.91 -54.84 -3.93
C LYS A 232 -36.70 -55.40 -5.11
N MET A 233 -36.21 -55.23 -6.34
CA MET A 233 -36.86 -55.77 -7.54
C MET A 233 -36.76 -57.30 -7.57
N GLU A 234 -35.64 -57.90 -7.18
CA GLU A 234 -35.49 -59.36 -7.09
C GLU A 234 -36.48 -59.98 -6.09
N LYS A 235 -36.73 -59.32 -4.95
CA LYS A 235 -37.75 -59.71 -3.97
C LYS A 235 -39.20 -59.55 -4.42
N ILE A 236 -39.45 -58.86 -5.53
CA ILE A 236 -40.79 -58.70 -6.12
C ILE A 236 -41.03 -59.75 -7.22
N ILE A 237 -39.97 -60.41 -7.69
CA ILE A 237 -40.02 -61.41 -8.77
C ILE A 237 -40.03 -62.86 -8.21
N GLU A 238 -39.74 -63.07 -6.92
CA GLU A 238 -40.08 -64.29 -6.16
C GLU A 238 -41.51 -64.26 -5.60
#